data_AF-A0A4Q3YG54-F1
#
_entry.id   AF-A0A4Q3YG54-F1
#
_cell.length_a   1.000
_cell.length_b   1.000
_cell.length_c   1.000
_cell.angle_alpha   90.00
_cell.angle_beta   90.00
_cell.angle_gamma   90.00
#
_symmetry.space_group_name_H-M   'P 1'
#
loop_
_entity.id
_entity.type
_entity.pdbx_description
1 polymer ?
#
loop_
_entity_poly.entity_id
_entity_poly.type
_entity_poly.pdbx_seq_one_letter_code
_entity_poly.pdbx_strand_id
1 'polypeptide(L)' 'MGLKILLAGESWTSLGLHLKGFSIYTTGGYEEGGKPLIEALEKQGHSVTYIPNHLVPSQFPNTVEGLSGYDAIILSDI' A
#
# COMPACT_ATOMS: atom_id res chain seq x y z
N MET A 1 -10.98 17.62 14.41
CA MET A 1 -10.55 16.35 15.02
C MET A 1 -9.84 15.57 13.94
N GLY A 2 -8.66 14.99 14.24
CA GLY A 2 -7.95 14.13 13.29
C GLY A 2 -8.66 12.78 13.16
N LEU A 3 -8.66 12.20 11.95
CA LEU A 3 -9.23 10.88 11.69
C LEU A 3 -8.12 9.82 11.70
N LYS A 4 -8.44 8.61 12.12
CA LYS A 4 -7.62 7.40 11.96
C LYS A 4 -8.01 6.70 10.67
N ILE A 5 -7.09 6.65 9.72
CA ILE A 5 -7.33 6.13 8.38
C ILE A 5 -6.47 4.90 8.17
N LEU A 6 -7.07 3.81 7.71
CA LEU A 6 -6.37 2.64 7.21
C LEU A 6 -6.27 2.74 5.68
N LEU A 7 -5.07 2.84 5.13
CA LEU A 7 -4.81 2.75 3.69
C LEU A 7 -4.21 1.38 3.38
N ALA A 8 -4.91 0.56 2.61
CA ALA A 8 -4.40 -0.71 2.12
C ALA A 8 -4.24 -0.67 0.59
N GLY A 9 -3.05 -1.04 0.12
CA GLY A 9 -2.72 -1.18 -1.28
C GLY A 9 -1.57 -0.28 -1.73
N GLU A 10 -1.71 0.37 -2.89
CA GLU A 10 -0.79 1.39 -3.42
C GLU A 10 0.70 0.97 -3.45
N SER A 11 0.98 -0.31 -3.67
CA SER A 11 2.36 -0.81 -3.83
C SER A 11 2.42 -1.94 -4.83
N TRP A 12 3.48 -2.06 -5.61
CA TRP A 12 3.60 -3.15 -6.59
C TRP A 12 5.02 -3.67 -6.67
N THR A 13 5.13 -4.94 -7.06
CA THR A 13 6.40 -5.56 -7.42
C THR A 13 6.39 -5.82 -8.92
N SER A 14 7.34 -5.21 -9.62
CA SER A 14 7.52 -5.36 -11.07
C SER A 14 8.62 -6.38 -11.37
N LEU A 15 8.36 -7.30 -12.29
CA LEU A 15 9.36 -8.20 -12.87
C LEU A 15 9.51 -7.92 -14.37
N GLY A 16 10.68 -7.44 -14.75
CA GLY A 16 11.07 -7.26 -16.15
C GLY A 16 11.91 -8.43 -16.64
N LEU A 17 11.53 -9.01 -17.78
CA LEU A 17 12.30 -10.02 -18.49
C LEU A 17 12.92 -9.39 -19.73
N HIS A 18 14.25 -9.44 -19.83
CA HIS A 18 14.99 -8.81 -20.92
C HIS A 18 15.70 -9.89 -21.73
N LEU A 19 15.31 -10.03 -23.00
CA LEU A 19 15.95 -10.92 -23.97
C LEU A 19 16.88 -10.10 -24.88
N LYS A 20 18.17 -10.46 -24.91
CA LYS A 20 19.16 -9.83 -25.79
C LYS A 20 19.99 -10.91 -26.50
N GLY A 21 19.59 -11.22 -27.74
CA GLY A 21 20.22 -12.29 -28.51
C GLY A 21 20.09 -13.64 -27.81
N PHE A 22 21.21 -14.23 -27.42
CA PHE A 22 21.26 -15.52 -26.73
C PHE A 22 20.99 -15.44 -25.21
N SER A 23 21.02 -14.25 -24.61
CA SER A 23 20.95 -14.09 -23.14
C SER A 23 19.62 -13.55 -22.66
N ILE A 24 19.17 -14.05 -21.50
CA ILE A 24 18.05 -13.51 -20.73
C ILE A 24 18.59 -12.96 -19.42
N TYR A 25 18.11 -11.80 -19.00
CA TYR A 25 18.29 -11.31 -17.63
C TYR A 25 16.99 -10.71 -17.09
N THR A 26 16.87 -10.70 -15.77
CA THR A 26 15.69 -10.19 -15.06
C THR A 26 16.01 -8.90 -14.32
N THR A 27 15.05 -7.99 -14.27
CA THR A 27 15.05 -6.86 -13.34
C THR A 27 13.84 -6.97 -12.43
N GLY A 28 14.03 -6.79 -11.12
CA GLY A 28 12.95 -6.69 -10.15
C GLY A 28 12.92 -5.30 -9.54
N GLY A 29 11.73 -4.78 -9.24
CA GLY A 29 11.53 -3.51 -8.55
C GLY A 29 10.34 -3.58 -7.62
N TYR A 30 10.42 -2.89 -6.49
CA TYR A 30 9.30 -2.63 -5.59
C TYR A 30 9.08 -1.13 -5.51
N GLU A 31 7.83 -0.72 -5.61
CA GLU A 31 7.42 0.68 -5.65
C GLU A 31 6.17 0.90 -4.80
N GLU A 32 6.02 2.12 -4.30
CA GLU A 32 4.87 2.56 -3.52
C GLU A 32 4.32 3.88 -4.10
N GLY A 33 3.02 3.91 -4.38
CA GLY A 33 2.28 5.07 -4.87
C GLY A 33 1.60 5.90 -3.76
N GLY A 34 1.45 5.34 -2.56
CA GLY A 34 0.60 5.92 -1.50
C GLY A 34 1.15 7.20 -0.84
N LYS A 35 2.45 7.48 -0.97
CA LYS A 35 3.13 8.56 -0.23
C LYS A 35 2.48 9.95 -0.39
N PRO A 36 2.15 10.44 -1.61
CA PRO A 36 1.54 11.76 -1.75
C PRO A 36 0.19 11.89 -1.03
N LEU A 37 -0.62 10.82 -1.03
CA LEU A 37 -1.90 10.79 -0.32
C LEU A 37 -1.69 10.79 1.19
N ILE A 38 -0.78 9.95 1.70
CA ILE A 38 -0.44 9.88 3.13
C ILE A 38 -0.01 11.26 3.62
N GLU A 39 0.94 11.90 2.95
CA GLU A 39 1.43 13.23 3.33
C GLU A 39 0.32 14.29 3.29
N ALA A 40 -0.61 14.23 2.33
CA ALA A 40 -1.73 15.15 2.25
C ALA A 40 -2.71 14.98 3.43
N LEU A 41 -3.02 13.74 3.81
CA LEU A 41 -3.88 13.43 4.95
C LEU A 41 -3.24 13.84 6.28
N GLU A 42 -1.95 13.54 6.46
CA GLU A 42 -1.20 13.92 7.65
C GLU A 42 -1.10 15.46 7.80
N LYS A 43 -0.93 16.20 6.70
CA LYS A 43 -0.97 17.68 6.69
C LYS A 43 -2.31 18.26 7.15
N GLN A 44 -3.41 17.52 7.00
CA GLN A 44 -4.74 17.91 7.50
C GLN A 44 -4.98 17.43 8.95
N GLY A 45 -3.98 16.81 9.59
CA GLY A 45 -4.05 16.35 10.97
C GLY A 45 -4.70 14.97 11.14
N HIS A 46 -4.83 14.18 10.06
CA HIS A 46 -5.23 12.78 10.14
C HIS A 46 -4.01 11.88 10.44
N SER A 47 -4.24 10.72 11.03
CA SER A 47 -3.22 9.68 11.18
C SER A 47 -3.50 8.54 10.21
N VAL A 48 -2.50 8.13 9.42
CA VAL A 48 -2.65 7.08 8.43
C VAL A 48 -1.85 5.84 8.84
N THR A 49 -2.51 4.69 8.89
CA THR A 49 -1.87 3.38 8.92
C THR A 49 -1.84 2.85 7.50
N TYR A 50 -0.65 2.62 6.96
CA TYR A 50 -0.45 2.14 5.60
C TYR A 50 -0.07 0.65 5.58
N ILE A 51 -0.77 -0.14 4.78
CA ILE A 51 -0.49 -1.56 4.53
C ILE A 51 -0.25 -1.74 3.01
N PRO A 52 1.00 -1.93 2.56
CA PRO A 52 1.29 -2.21 1.16
C PRO A 52 0.71 -3.57 0.74
N ASN A 53 0.39 -3.72 -0.56
CA ASN A 53 -0.25 -4.90 -1.15
C ASN A 53 0.30 -6.23 -0.67
N HIS A 54 1.62 -6.40 -0.70
CA HIS A 54 2.27 -7.67 -0.35
C HIS A 54 2.11 -8.04 1.14
N LEU A 55 1.70 -7.11 2.01
CA LEU A 55 1.45 -7.35 3.44
C LEU A 55 -0.03 -7.53 3.77
N VAL A 56 -0.95 -7.07 2.91
CA VAL A 56 -2.40 -7.14 3.14
C VAL A 56 -2.87 -8.54 3.58
N PRO A 57 -2.50 -9.65 2.91
CA PRO A 57 -3.02 -10.97 3.29
C PRO A 57 -2.68 -11.38 4.73
N SER A 58 -1.62 -10.82 5.29
CA SER A 58 -1.11 -11.16 6.64
C SER A 58 -1.42 -10.10 7.70
N GLN A 59 -1.60 -8.84 7.31
CA GLN A 59 -1.68 -7.71 8.24
C GLN A 59 -3.01 -6.96 8.19
N PHE A 60 -3.81 -7.12 7.13
CA PHE A 60 -5.10 -6.45 7.05
C PHE A 60 -6.06 -7.02 8.10
N PRO A 61 -6.68 -6.18 8.96
CA PRO A 61 -7.60 -6.65 9.97
C PRO A 61 -8.82 -7.33 9.32
N ASN A 62 -9.06 -8.59 9.67
CA ASN A 62 -10.15 -9.39 9.11
C ASN A 62 -11.32 -9.58 10.09
N THR A 63 -11.35 -8.81 11.17
CA THR A 63 -12.44 -8.79 12.16
C THR A 63 -13.03 -7.39 12.27
N VAL A 64 -14.31 -7.33 12.63
CA VAL A 64 -15.03 -6.05 12.83
C VAL A 64 -14.34 -5.24 13.93
N GLU A 65 -13.92 -5.89 15.01
CA GLU A 65 -13.23 -5.27 16.13
C GLU A 65 -11.91 -4.65 15.67
N GLY A 66 -11.15 -5.35 14.81
CA GLY A 66 -9.89 -4.84 14.25
C GLY A 66 -10.08 -3.64 13.32
N LEU A 67 -11.21 -3.58 12.61
CA LEU A 67 -11.55 -2.46 11.72
C LEU A 67 -12.19 -1.28 12.46
N SER A 68 -12.86 -1.53 13.59
CA SER A 68 -13.59 -0.52 14.37
C SER A 68 -12.73 0.60 14.94
N GLY A 69 -11.40 0.41 14.98
CA GLY A 69 -10.45 1.42 15.44
C GLY A 69 -10.14 2.52 14.43
N TYR A 70 -10.63 2.39 13.18
CA TYR A 70 -10.43 3.36 12.11
C TYR A 70 -11.73 4.10 11.79
N ASP A 71 -11.62 5.40 11.54
CA ASP A 71 -12.74 6.24 11.11
C ASP A 71 -13.02 6.08 9.59
N ALA A 72 -11.99 5.69 8.83
CA ALA A 72 -12.10 5.42 7.40
C ALA A 72 -11.11 4.33 6.95
N ILE A 73 -11.50 3.57 5.94
CA ILE A 73 -10.67 2.56 5.29
C ILE A 73 -10.61 2.90 3.79
N ILE A 74 -9.40 3.00 3.25
CA ILE A 74 -9.11 3.25 1.85
C ILE A 74 -8.50 1.99 1.27
N LEU A 75 -9.16 1.42 0.27
CA LEU A 75 -8.64 0.33 -0.55
C LEU A 75 -8.31 0.92 -1.92
N SER A 76 -7.04 0.90 -2.30
CA SER A 76 -6.60 1.54 -3.54
C SER A 76 -5.48 0.73 -4.20
N ASP A 77 -5.68 0.39 -5.47
CA ASP A 77 -4.80 -0.45 -6.28
C ASP A 77 -4.30 -1.71 -5.53
N ILE A 78 -5.25 -2.57 -5.17
CA ILE A 78 -5.10 -3.78 -4.33
C ILE A 78 -5.62 -5.04 -5.02
#